data_AF-A0A353CZX0-F1
#
_entry.id   AF-A0A353CZX0-F1
#
_cell.length_a   1.000
_cell.length_b   1.000
_cell.length_c   1.000
_cell.angle_alpha   90.00
_cell.angle_beta   90.00
_cell.angle_gamma   90.00
#
_symmetry.space_group_name_H-M   'P 1'
#
loop_
_entity.id
_entity.type
_entity.pdbx_description
1 polymer ?
#
loop_
_entity_poly.entity_id
_entity_poly.type
_entity_poly.pdbx_seq_one_letter_code
_entity_poly.pdbx_strand_id
1 'polypeptide(L)'
;MGQEIKTASFTVEDFERFSDRLKQETAHLRRMFDDNRFASEHEVAGFELEAWLIDGATRPAPVNEEFLDALADPLVVHELSRFNVELNSTPQVLKADALSLMSSELEMRWQRCTDTAADMHIRLAMTGILPVVREQELTLQNMSAVKR
;
A
#
# COMPACT_ATOMS: atom_id res chain seq x y z
N MET A 1 5.24 8.38 -0.17
CA MET A 1 6.41 7.49 -0.18
C MET A 1 6.99 7.48 -1.59
N GLY A 2 8.31 7.74 -1.74
CA GLY A 2 9.13 7.55 -2.95
C GLY A 2 8.86 8.46 -4.16
N GLN A 3 9.77 9.40 -4.45
CA GLN A 3 9.73 10.22 -5.67
C GLN A 3 10.41 9.49 -6.84
N GLU A 4 9.81 9.56 -8.04
CA GLU A 4 10.46 9.03 -9.25
C GLU A 4 11.77 9.77 -9.56
N ILE A 5 12.88 9.05 -9.56
CA ILE A 5 14.20 9.61 -9.90
C ILE A 5 14.43 9.38 -11.39
N LYS A 6 14.55 10.47 -12.16
CA LYS A 6 14.70 10.46 -13.62
C LYS A 6 16.08 9.99 -14.10
N THR A 7 17.00 9.70 -13.20
CA THR A 7 18.41 9.43 -13.51
C THR A 7 18.92 8.30 -12.63
N ALA A 8 19.50 7.28 -13.26
CA ALA A 8 20.12 6.13 -12.58
C ALA A 8 21.66 6.24 -12.51
N SER A 9 22.22 7.37 -12.95
CA SER A 9 23.65 7.66 -12.94
C SER A 9 23.94 8.77 -11.96
N PHE A 10 24.82 8.50 -11.00
CA PHE A 10 25.20 9.43 -9.93
C PHE A 10 26.71 9.62 -9.94
N THR A 11 27.16 10.85 -9.72
CA THR A 11 28.60 11.14 -9.60
C THR A 11 29.08 10.89 -8.18
N VAL A 12 30.40 10.91 -7.97
CA VAL A 12 30.98 10.79 -6.61
C VAL A 12 30.48 11.93 -5.71
N GLU A 13 30.38 13.14 -6.25
CA GLU A 13 29.86 14.32 -5.54
C GLU A 13 28.39 14.16 -5.13
N ASP A 14 27.58 13.47 -5.95
CA ASP A 14 26.19 13.14 -5.57
C ASP A 14 26.14 12.20 -4.36
N PHE A 15 27.03 11.19 -4.32
CA PHE A 15 27.14 10.26 -3.19
C PHE A 15 27.64 10.96 -1.92
N GLU A 16 28.64 11.84 -2.04
CA GLU A 16 29.14 12.65 -0.92
C GLU A 16 28.01 13.53 -0.36
N ARG A 17 27.29 14.24 -1.23
CA ARG A 17 26.15 15.08 -0.83
C ARG A 17 25.03 14.27 -0.17
N PHE A 18 24.73 13.07 -0.69
CA PHE A 18 23.74 12.17 -0.07
C PHE A 18 24.20 11.73 1.32
N SER A 19 25.47 11.32 1.45
CA SER A 19 26.05 10.89 2.73
C SER A 19 25.98 12.00 3.79
N ASP A 20 26.32 13.23 3.42
CA ASP A 20 26.27 14.35 4.36
C ASP A 20 24.84 14.72 4.77
N ARG A 21 23.88 14.70 3.83
CA ARG A 21 22.46 14.87 4.16
C ARG A 21 21.94 13.74 5.05
N LEU A 22 22.28 12.50 4.76
CA LEU A 22 21.88 11.35 5.56
C LEU A 22 22.39 11.49 7.00
N LYS A 23 23.65 11.91 7.20
CA LYS A 23 24.21 12.20 8.53
C LYS A 23 23.43 13.30 9.24
N GLN A 24 23.09 14.40 8.54
CA GLN A 24 22.35 15.52 9.11
C GLN A 24 20.93 15.12 9.55
N GLU A 25 20.18 14.43 8.69
CA GLU A 25 18.84 13.93 8.99
C GLU A 25 18.85 12.92 10.14
N THR A 26 19.84 12.01 10.15
CA THR A 26 20.00 11.03 11.24
C THR A 26 20.33 11.72 12.57
N ALA A 27 21.15 12.77 12.55
CA ALA A 27 21.45 13.57 13.74
C ALA A 27 20.22 14.39 14.20
N HIS A 28 19.36 14.83 13.29
CA HIS A 28 18.08 15.45 13.65
C HIS A 28 17.14 14.45 14.31
N LEU A 29 16.98 13.26 13.74
CA LEU A 29 16.18 12.18 14.31
C LEU A 29 16.68 11.78 15.71
N ARG A 30 18.00 11.65 15.89
CA ARG A 30 18.60 11.38 17.20
C ARG A 30 18.22 12.43 18.24
N ARG A 31 18.33 13.72 17.90
CA ARG A 31 17.90 14.80 18.81
C ARG A 31 16.42 14.70 19.17
N MET A 32 15.56 14.32 18.22
CA MET A 32 14.14 14.12 18.52
C MET A 32 13.90 13.00 19.54
N PHE A 33 14.70 11.93 19.52
CA PHE A 33 14.68 10.90 20.56
C PHE A 33 15.20 11.43 21.90
N ASP A 34 16.35 12.11 21.90
CA ASP A 34 16.95 12.66 23.12
C ASP A 34 16.03 13.69 23.80
N ASP A 35 15.30 14.48 23.01
CA ASP A 35 14.34 15.49 23.45
C ASP A 35 12.94 14.91 23.77
N ASN A 36 12.74 13.58 23.70
CA ASN A 36 11.45 12.90 23.89
C ASN A 36 10.30 13.50 23.06
N ARG A 37 10.56 13.85 21.79
CA ARG A 37 9.56 14.50 20.91
C ARG A 37 8.53 13.55 20.29
N PHE A 38 8.67 12.24 20.51
CA PHE A 38 7.73 11.23 20.01
C PHE A 38 6.71 10.86 21.09
N ALA A 39 5.47 10.56 20.67
CA ALA A 39 4.43 10.09 21.57
C ALA A 39 4.84 8.73 22.19
N SER A 40 4.64 8.60 23.50
CA SER A 40 4.99 7.39 24.27
C SER A 40 3.83 6.84 25.11
N GLU A 41 2.64 7.45 25.00
CA GLU A 41 1.51 7.15 25.90
C GLU A 41 0.80 5.84 25.56
N HIS A 42 0.74 5.49 24.28
CA HIS A 42 -0.06 4.38 23.78
C HIS A 42 0.62 3.70 22.61
N GLU A 43 0.71 2.37 22.65
CA GLU A 43 0.99 1.58 21.47
C GLU A 43 -0.22 1.67 20.52
N VAL A 44 0.05 1.99 19.26
CA VAL A 44 -0.97 2.14 18.23
C VAL A 44 -0.57 1.24 17.07
N ALA A 45 -1.53 0.51 16.51
CA ALA A 45 -1.31 -0.33 15.34
C ALA A 45 -2.43 -0.17 14.31
N GLY A 46 -2.11 -0.56 13.09
CA GLY A 46 -3.06 -0.72 11.99
C GLY A 46 -2.68 -1.94 11.16
N PHE A 47 -3.41 -2.16 10.06
CA PHE A 47 -3.05 -3.15 9.06
C PHE A 47 -2.99 -2.51 7.68
N GLU A 48 -2.17 -3.13 6.84
CA GLU A 48 -2.17 -2.99 5.39
C GLU A 48 -2.35 -4.40 4.82
N LEU A 49 -3.26 -4.56 3.86
CA LEU A 49 -3.53 -5.84 3.21
C LEU A 49 -3.67 -5.64 1.71
N GLU A 50 -2.74 -6.21 0.95
CA GLU A 50 -2.83 -6.24 -0.50
C GLU A 50 -3.72 -7.40 -0.99
N ALA A 51 -4.52 -7.12 -2.02
CA ALA A 51 -5.39 -8.09 -2.67
C ALA A 51 -5.27 -8.01 -4.20
N TRP A 52 -5.53 -9.14 -4.85
CA TRP A 52 -5.56 -9.25 -6.31
C TRP A 52 -6.97 -9.04 -6.83
N LEU A 53 -7.12 -8.27 -7.90
CA LEU A 53 -8.31 -8.24 -8.74
C LEU A 53 -8.18 -9.32 -9.81
N ILE A 54 -9.16 -10.21 -9.89
CA ILE A 54 -9.18 -11.33 -10.84
C ILE A 54 -10.48 -11.42 -11.61
N ASP A 55 -10.40 -11.85 -12.86
CA ASP A 55 -11.56 -12.04 -13.72
C ASP A 55 -12.29 -13.39 -13.49
N GLY A 56 -13.32 -13.64 -14.29
CA GLY A 56 -14.07 -14.91 -14.28
C GLY A 56 -13.22 -16.14 -14.62
N ALA A 57 -12.11 -15.96 -15.33
CA ALA A 57 -11.15 -17.01 -15.67
C ALA A 57 -9.99 -17.12 -14.65
N THR A 58 -10.08 -16.42 -13.51
CA THR A 58 -9.06 -16.34 -12.45
C THR A 58 -7.73 -15.70 -12.91
N ARG A 59 -7.74 -14.93 -13.99
CA ARG A 59 -6.58 -14.16 -14.48
C ARG A 59 -6.51 -12.80 -13.78
N PRO A 60 -5.32 -12.18 -13.65
CA PRO A 60 -5.22 -10.78 -13.20
C PRO A 60 -6.10 -9.86 -14.05
N ALA A 61 -6.90 -9.03 -13.39
CA ALA A 61 -7.75 -8.04 -14.03
C ALA A 61 -7.14 -6.63 -13.85
N PRO A 62 -6.57 -6.00 -14.90
CA PRO A 62 -5.83 -4.74 -14.79
C PRO A 62 -6.78 -3.53 -14.74
N VAL A 63 -7.67 -3.50 -13.74
CA VAL A 63 -8.79 -2.55 -13.59
C VAL A 63 -8.85 -1.90 -12.21
N ASN A 64 -7.70 -1.74 -11.53
CA ASN A 64 -7.68 -1.18 -10.19
C ASN A 64 -8.14 0.29 -10.13
N GLU A 65 -7.84 1.11 -11.14
CA GLU A 65 -8.30 2.49 -11.21
C GLU A 65 -9.83 2.56 -11.25
N GLU A 66 -10.45 1.81 -12.17
CA GLU A 66 -11.91 1.72 -12.27
C GLU A 66 -12.56 1.14 -11.01
N PHE A 67 -11.89 0.16 -10.37
CA PHE A 67 -12.37 -0.44 -9.12
C PHE A 67 -12.33 0.55 -7.97
N LEU A 68 -11.26 1.33 -7.84
CA LEU A 68 -11.08 2.31 -6.77
C LEU A 68 -12.05 3.49 -6.94
N ASP A 69 -12.26 3.94 -8.17
CA ASP A 69 -13.27 4.97 -8.48
C ASP A 69 -14.69 4.51 -8.13
N ALA A 70 -15.01 3.24 -8.40
CA ALA A 70 -16.31 2.66 -8.06
C ALA A 70 -16.49 2.44 -6.55
N LEU A 71 -15.45 1.99 -5.86
CA LEU A 71 -15.48 1.74 -4.42
C LEU A 71 -15.54 3.03 -3.60
N ALA A 72 -14.85 4.08 -4.06
CA ALA A 72 -14.75 5.39 -3.44
C ALA A 72 -14.43 5.35 -1.92
N ASP A 73 -13.56 4.41 -1.50
CA ASP A 73 -13.07 4.32 -0.13
C ASP A 73 -11.64 4.86 -0.03
N PRO A 74 -11.38 5.94 0.74
CA PRO A 74 -10.05 6.51 0.86
C PRO A 74 -9.03 5.60 1.57
N LEU A 75 -9.48 4.53 2.24
CA LEU A 75 -8.63 3.52 2.86
C LEU A 75 -8.40 2.31 1.95
N VAL A 76 -8.81 2.38 0.68
CA VAL A 76 -8.41 1.41 -0.33
C VAL A 76 -7.71 2.16 -1.43
N VAL A 77 -6.45 1.79 -1.71
CA VAL A 77 -5.57 2.57 -2.59
C VAL A 77 -4.94 1.70 -3.67
N HIS A 78 -4.34 2.37 -4.65
CA HIS A 78 -3.60 1.72 -5.72
C HIS A 78 -2.33 1.06 -5.18
N GLU A 79 -2.06 -0.16 -5.65
CA GLU A 79 -0.72 -0.74 -5.57
C GLU A 79 0.05 -0.55 -6.90
N LEU A 80 1.29 -1.02 -6.94
CA LEU A 80 2.18 -0.90 -8.09
C LEU A 80 1.56 -1.48 -9.36
N SER A 81 0.92 -2.64 -9.26
CA SER A 81 0.29 -3.31 -10.39
C SER A 81 -1.15 -2.83 -10.58
N ARG A 82 -1.62 -2.83 -11.83
CA ARG A 82 -3.01 -2.49 -12.19
C ARG A 82 -4.05 -3.50 -11.73
N PHE A 83 -3.61 -4.63 -11.20
CA PHE A 83 -4.46 -5.73 -10.71
C PHE A 83 -4.30 -5.96 -9.21
N ASN A 84 -3.63 -5.04 -8.49
CA ASN A 84 -3.54 -5.04 -7.04
C ASN A 84 -4.16 -3.77 -6.46
N VAL A 85 -4.77 -3.94 -5.29
CA VAL A 85 -5.26 -2.87 -4.42
C VAL A 85 -4.81 -3.15 -2.99
N GLU A 86 -4.60 -2.09 -2.21
CA GLU A 86 -4.21 -2.18 -0.81
C GLU A 86 -5.35 -1.67 0.07
N LEU A 87 -5.79 -2.51 1.01
CA LEU A 87 -6.74 -2.15 2.05
C LEU A 87 -5.96 -1.72 3.29
N ASN A 88 -6.22 -0.50 3.74
CA ASN A 88 -5.65 0.11 4.92
C ASN A 88 -6.64 0.07 6.08
N SER A 89 -6.14 0.22 7.31
CA SER A 89 -6.97 0.40 8.50
C SER A 89 -6.84 1.79 9.09
N THR A 90 -7.83 2.17 9.89
CA THR A 90 -7.64 3.26 10.85
C THR A 90 -6.68 2.82 11.97
N PRO A 91 -5.87 3.73 12.52
CA PRO A 91 -4.98 3.42 13.63
C PRO A 91 -5.80 3.13 14.90
N GLN A 92 -5.47 2.03 15.57
CA GLN A 92 -6.11 1.56 16.79
C GLN A 92 -5.13 1.55 17.95
N VAL A 93 -5.53 2.12 19.09
CA VAL A 93 -4.78 1.98 20.35
C VAL A 93 -4.83 0.51 20.78
N LEU A 94 -3.68 -0.12 20.99
CA LEU A 94 -3.55 -1.54 21.35
C LEU A 94 -3.93 -1.80 22.82
N LYS A 95 -5.22 -1.66 23.13
CA LYS A 95 -5.81 -1.98 24.43
C LYS A 95 -7.11 -2.76 24.24
N ALA A 96 -7.45 -3.59 25.23
CA ALA A 96 -8.72 -4.33 25.30
C ALA A 96 -9.06 -5.09 24.00
N ASP A 97 -10.07 -4.63 23.27
CA ASP A 97 -10.67 -5.24 22.09
C ASP A 97 -10.09 -4.73 20.75
N ALA A 98 -8.94 -4.05 20.78
CA ALA A 98 -8.29 -3.47 19.58
C ALA A 98 -8.18 -4.44 18.39
N LEU A 99 -7.77 -5.69 18.62
CA LEU A 99 -7.67 -6.69 17.56
C LEU A 99 -9.03 -7.09 16.98
N SER A 100 -10.06 -7.16 17.82
CA SER A 100 -11.43 -7.43 17.37
C SER A 100 -11.97 -6.26 16.56
N LEU A 101 -11.70 -5.01 16.97
CA LEU A 101 -12.04 -3.82 16.20
C LEU A 101 -11.35 -3.81 14.83
N MET A 102 -10.05 -4.12 14.77
CA MET A 102 -9.31 -4.25 13.50
C MET A 102 -9.89 -5.35 12.61
N SER A 103 -10.25 -6.51 13.18
CA SER A 103 -10.88 -7.62 12.43
C SER A 103 -12.23 -7.19 11.84
N SER A 104 -13.09 -6.55 12.64
CA SER A 104 -14.39 -6.05 12.18
C SER A 104 -14.23 -4.97 11.11
N GLU A 105 -13.22 -4.11 11.23
CA GLU A 105 -12.91 -3.10 10.22
C GLU A 105 -12.48 -3.75 8.89
N LEU A 106 -11.61 -4.77 8.95
CA LEU A 106 -11.20 -5.56 7.80
C LEU A 106 -12.38 -6.28 7.14
N GLU A 107 -13.21 -6.97 7.92
CA GLU A 107 -14.39 -7.69 7.40
C GLU A 107 -15.35 -6.75 6.68
N MET A 108 -15.66 -5.60 7.27
CA MET A 108 -16.53 -4.59 6.67
C MET A 108 -15.94 -4.07 5.35
N ARG A 109 -14.65 -3.71 5.34
CA ARG A 109 -13.99 -3.17 4.15
C ARG A 109 -13.85 -4.22 3.06
N TRP A 110 -13.49 -5.45 3.43
CA TRP A 110 -13.42 -6.58 2.51
C TRP A 110 -14.77 -6.88 1.85
N GLN A 111 -15.87 -6.82 2.61
CA GLN A 111 -17.21 -7.02 2.06
C GLN A 111 -17.54 -5.93 1.04
N ARG A 112 -17.29 -4.65 1.33
CA ARG A 112 -17.49 -3.55 0.37
C ARG A 112 -16.67 -3.75 -0.91
N CYS A 113 -15.38 -4.11 -0.77
CA CYS A 113 -14.56 -4.45 -1.92
C CYS A 113 -15.14 -5.61 -2.75
N THR A 114 -15.62 -6.66 -2.07
CA THR A 114 -16.22 -7.83 -2.72
C THR A 114 -17.49 -7.48 -3.49
N ASP A 115 -18.35 -6.64 -2.91
CA ASP A 115 -19.58 -6.18 -3.54
C ASP A 115 -19.27 -5.33 -4.79
N THR A 116 -18.36 -4.34 -4.66
CA THR A 116 -17.92 -3.52 -5.81
C THR A 116 -17.29 -4.37 -6.92
N ALA A 117 -16.45 -5.35 -6.55
CA ALA A 117 -15.86 -6.26 -7.52
C ALA A 117 -16.92 -7.09 -8.25
N ALA A 118 -17.93 -7.59 -7.54
CA ALA A 118 -19.01 -8.36 -8.12
C ALA A 118 -19.83 -7.55 -9.14
N ASP A 119 -20.13 -6.29 -8.83
CA ASP A 119 -20.81 -5.36 -9.75
C ASP A 119 -20.00 -5.11 -11.04
N MET A 120 -18.67 -5.22 -10.95
CA MET A 120 -17.75 -5.11 -12.08
C MET A 120 -17.43 -6.46 -12.75
N HIS A 121 -18.09 -7.55 -12.34
CA HIS A 121 -17.84 -8.92 -12.83
C HIS A 121 -16.39 -9.42 -12.62
N ILE A 122 -15.72 -8.93 -11.57
CA ILE A 122 -14.41 -9.38 -11.10
C ILE A 122 -14.53 -9.91 -9.67
N ARG A 123 -13.42 -10.39 -9.10
CA ARG A 123 -13.34 -10.88 -7.71
C ARG A 123 -12.05 -10.42 -7.06
N LEU A 124 -12.02 -10.41 -5.73
CA LEU A 124 -10.80 -10.26 -4.97
C LEU A 124 -10.19 -11.62 -4.62
N ALA A 125 -8.86 -11.68 -4.55
CA ALA A 125 -8.12 -12.82 -4.00
C ALA A 125 -7.04 -12.34 -3.02
N MET A 126 -7.10 -12.85 -1.80
CA MET A 126 -6.12 -12.59 -0.74
C MET A 126 -5.01 -13.65 -0.81
N THR A 127 -4.00 -13.39 -1.63
CA THR A 127 -2.84 -14.27 -1.81
C THR A 127 -1.58 -13.45 -2.03
N GLY A 128 -0.44 -13.90 -1.52
CA GLY A 128 0.83 -13.19 -1.70
C GLY A 128 1.25 -13.11 -3.17
N ILE A 129 1.14 -14.21 -3.91
CA ILE A 129 1.34 -14.25 -5.37
C ILE A 129 0.16 -14.99 -5.98
N LEU A 130 -0.39 -14.45 -7.07
CA LEU A 130 -1.43 -15.15 -7.83
C LEU A 130 -0.78 -16.30 -8.61
N PRO A 131 -1.11 -17.57 -8.33
CA PRO A 131 -0.37 -18.72 -8.89
C PRO A 131 -0.43 -18.85 -10.42
N VAL A 132 -1.40 -18.18 -11.05
CA VAL A 132 -1.62 -18.24 -12.50
C VAL A 132 -1.11 -17.02 -13.25
N VAL A 133 -0.54 -16.02 -12.56
CA VAL A 133 0.11 -14.87 -13.21
C VAL A 133 1.27 -15.34 -14.09
N ARG A 134 1.46 -14.71 -15.24
CA ARG A 134 2.52 -15.01 -16.20
C ARG A 134 3.33 -13.76 -16.47
N GLU A 135 4.54 -13.95 -16.98
CA GLU A 135 5.48 -12.88 -17.31
C GLU A 135 4.89 -11.81 -18.25
N GLN A 136 4.05 -12.24 -19.20
CA GLN A 136 3.34 -11.34 -20.11
C GLN A 136 2.35 -10.37 -19.43
N GLU A 137 1.96 -10.62 -18.18
CA GLU A 137 1.18 -9.70 -17.36
C GLU A 137 2.06 -8.80 -16.47
N LEU A 138 3.35 -9.13 -16.31
CA LEU A 138 4.32 -8.40 -15.48
C LEU A 138 5.12 -7.40 -16.34
N THR A 139 4.41 -6.44 -16.92
CA THR A 139 4.98 -5.45 -17.84
C THR A 139 4.72 -4.02 -17.36
N LEU A 140 5.48 -3.05 -17.88
CA LEU A 140 5.26 -1.63 -17.54
C LEU A 140 3.85 -1.14 -17.87
N GLN A 141 3.18 -1.75 -18.86
CA GLN A 141 1.79 -1.43 -19.22
C GLN A 141 0.78 -1.80 -18.13
N ASN A 142 1.15 -2.73 -17.26
CA ASN A 142 0.36 -3.16 -16.11
C ASN A 142 0.84 -2.53 -14.79
N MET A 143 1.63 -1.46 -14.86
CA MET A 143 1.88 -0.61 -13.70
C MET A 143 0.81 0.46 -13.57
N SER A 144 0.35 0.73 -12.36
CA SER A 144 -0.62 1.78 -12.06
C SER A 144 -0.06 3.15 -12.47
N ALA A 145 -0.88 3.99 -13.10
CA ALA A 145 -0.47 5.31 -13.59
C ALA A 145 -0.36 6.39 -12.49
N VAL A 146 -0.40 5.98 -11.21
CA VAL A 146 -0.40 6.89 -10.08
C VAL A 146 0.94 7.60 -9.99
N LYS A 147 0.93 8.90 -10.29
CA LYS A 147 2.01 9.80 -9.89
C LYS A 147 2.02 9.86 -8.36
N ARG A 148 2.96 9.13 -7.76
CA ARG A 148 3.25 9.20 -6.33
C ARG A 148 3.91 10.52 -5.95
#